data_AF-A0A4P9XM37-F1
#
_entry.id   AF-A0A4P9XM37-F1
#
_cell.length_a   1.000
_cell.length_b   1.000
_cell.length_c   1.000
_cell.angle_alpha   90.00
_cell.angle_beta   90.00
_cell.angle_gamma   90.00
#
_symmetry.space_group_name_H-M   'P 1'
#
loop_
_entity.id
_entity.type
_entity.pdbx_description
1 polymer ?
#
loop_
_entity_poly.entity_id
_entity_poly.type
_entity_poly.pdbx_seq_one_letter_code
_entity_poly.pdbx_strand_id
1 'polypeptide(L)'
;MTSATASHLPYLLPVWAAALVLAVYVTVLAATLAGFLHLRRNSSIRHRCPRMTSFITFANALIFAWALIRHTNFSPPPCIAQMWLVSIGFPLWVVALGGRLMHMVAVRESTRHLDSIDFMLPAFSADTSTPTIIFAPPAKSRWSRLWGARPISSRLGGRLRPLPALQEGQSPSLSEDKAESDDGASQCEIEMAGGQSASKTMRNLLGPREPNQHSLNSEQSLPTSATAAEMPRSADPLESPVPTSFWCRYRGAFDDRQMVSPVLAIAGVHAMVALTLHLCGEYPTAPLLLKNADGSVVAGQTYCEDYLPQTLVVFAYILLLLPAPIYRLFTLRDRFHVHGGLLLSCTAIALVVVAMTAVAGIVGSQNHIAQMWWLSLVYMVFLATGHVILVCYPAFWVYWKTRRGPVSTFGHANSRADFEDLLANPVELSRFRSFAATDLCSENVVFCAWIRHAGRISDPEARAAELRTIYDLFIHVGARHEVNISFRTRRVLTATFLGERDMHGRITTRPARRVSNAAVFDEAHDEILTLMYQHTYPRYLEWLAKEGPRDSFGRHQV
;
A
#
# COMPACT_ATOMS: atom_id res chain seq x y z
N MET A 1 -29.28 -54.16 18.27
CA MET A 1 -28.22 -53.14 18.10
C MET A 1 -28.14 -52.55 16.68
N THR A 2 -28.93 -53.00 15.69
CA THR A 2 -28.89 -52.50 14.31
C THR A 2 -29.91 -51.39 13.97
N SER A 3 -30.82 -51.03 14.87
CA SER A 3 -31.84 -49.98 14.62
C SER A 3 -31.44 -48.56 15.04
N ALA A 4 -30.39 -48.40 15.84
CA ALA A 4 -29.96 -47.09 16.36
C ALA A 4 -29.13 -46.25 15.37
N THR A 5 -28.64 -46.84 14.28
CA THR A 5 -27.81 -46.14 13.29
C THR A 5 -28.62 -45.38 12.23
N ALA A 6 -29.88 -45.78 11.99
CA ALA A 6 -30.73 -45.16 10.97
C ALA A 6 -31.24 -43.75 11.36
N SER A 7 -31.38 -43.46 12.65
CA SER A 7 -31.87 -42.17 13.14
C SER A 7 -30.87 -41.02 13.03
N HIS A 8 -29.57 -41.30 12.84
CA HIS A 8 -28.54 -40.25 12.78
C HIS A 8 -28.19 -39.80 11.35
N LEU A 9 -28.61 -40.54 10.32
CA LEU A 9 -28.29 -40.24 8.93
C LEU A 9 -28.72 -38.83 8.45
N PRO A 10 -29.94 -38.31 8.77
CA PRO A 10 -30.33 -36.97 8.32
C PRO A 10 -29.52 -35.85 8.99
N TYR A 11 -28.82 -36.14 10.09
CA TYR A 11 -27.98 -35.19 10.80
C TYR A 11 -26.55 -35.14 10.25
N LEU A 12 -26.05 -36.23 9.68
CA LEU A 12 -24.70 -36.27 9.13
C LEU A 12 -24.57 -35.49 7.82
N LEU A 13 -25.61 -35.53 6.96
CA LEU A 13 -25.54 -34.94 5.62
C LEU A 13 -25.24 -33.43 5.64
N PRO A 14 -25.88 -32.58 6.47
CA PRO A 14 -25.62 -31.14 6.45
C PRO A 14 -24.29 -30.77 7.14
N VAL A 15 -23.78 -31.62 8.07
CA VAL A 15 -22.42 -31.47 8.61
C VAL A 15 -21.38 -31.68 7.51
N TRP A 16 -21.50 -32.77 6.75
CA TRP A 16 -20.59 -33.04 5.64
C TRP A 16 -20.67 -31.98 4.56
N ALA A 17 -21.88 -31.50 4.24
CA ALA A 17 -22.08 -30.40 3.30
C ALA A 17 -21.39 -29.11 3.78
N ALA A 18 -21.56 -28.73 5.05
CA ALA A 18 -20.87 -27.57 5.61
C ALA A 18 -19.36 -27.76 5.68
N ALA A 19 -18.86 -28.93 6.08
CA ALA A 19 -17.42 -29.21 6.07
C ALA A 19 -16.84 -29.09 4.65
N LEU A 20 -17.55 -29.57 3.63
CA LEU A 20 -17.16 -29.43 2.24
C LEU A 20 -17.17 -27.96 1.79
N VAL A 21 -18.22 -27.21 2.10
CA VAL A 21 -18.30 -25.77 1.79
C VAL A 21 -17.16 -25.01 2.46
N LEU A 22 -16.84 -25.32 3.71
CA LEU A 22 -15.70 -24.72 4.43
C LEU A 22 -14.39 -25.04 3.73
N ALA A 23 -14.16 -26.31 3.39
CA ALA A 23 -12.93 -26.77 2.76
C ALA A 23 -12.73 -26.09 1.39
N VAL A 24 -13.79 -26.00 0.58
CA VAL A 24 -13.77 -25.30 -0.71
C VAL A 24 -13.47 -23.82 -0.50
N TYR A 25 -14.17 -23.16 0.43
CA TYR A 25 -13.96 -21.74 0.70
C TYR A 25 -12.53 -21.42 1.17
N VAL A 26 -12.01 -22.19 2.15
CA VAL A 26 -10.63 -22.04 2.64
C VAL A 26 -9.61 -22.29 1.54
N THR A 27 -9.85 -23.29 0.67
CA THR A 27 -8.98 -23.57 -0.48
C THR A 27 -8.95 -22.38 -1.44
N VAL A 28 -10.11 -21.80 -1.76
CA VAL A 28 -10.22 -20.59 -2.60
C VAL A 28 -9.49 -19.40 -1.94
N LEU A 29 -9.67 -19.18 -0.64
CA LEU A 29 -8.96 -18.12 0.09
C LEU A 29 -7.44 -18.31 0.03
N ALA A 30 -6.95 -19.53 0.28
CA ALA A 30 -5.54 -19.85 0.26
C ALA A 30 -4.93 -19.68 -1.14
N ALA A 31 -5.59 -20.20 -2.18
CA ALA A 31 -5.12 -20.11 -3.56
C ALA A 31 -5.07 -18.66 -4.06
N THR A 32 -6.11 -17.88 -3.80
CA THR A 32 -6.17 -16.46 -4.19
C THR A 32 -5.19 -15.60 -3.40
N LEU A 33 -4.98 -15.88 -2.10
CA LEU A 33 -3.96 -15.23 -1.31
C LEU A 33 -2.55 -15.58 -1.79
N ALA A 34 -2.28 -16.85 -2.12
CA ALA A 34 -1.00 -17.27 -2.67
C ALA A 34 -0.71 -16.57 -4.01
N GLY A 35 -1.70 -16.48 -4.89
CA GLY A 35 -1.60 -15.69 -6.13
C GLY A 35 -1.33 -14.21 -5.87
N PHE A 36 -2.06 -13.60 -4.94
CA PHE A 36 -1.85 -12.21 -4.53
C PHE A 36 -0.43 -11.97 -3.97
N LEU A 37 0.07 -12.89 -3.13
CA LEU A 37 1.42 -12.82 -2.56
C LEU A 37 2.51 -13.09 -3.60
N HIS A 38 2.26 -13.94 -4.59
CA HIS A 38 3.17 -14.15 -5.71
C HIS A 38 3.34 -12.85 -6.52
N LEU A 39 2.25 -12.11 -6.71
CA LEU A 39 2.22 -10.83 -7.41
C LEU A 39 2.71 -9.64 -6.57
N ARG A 40 3.15 -9.83 -5.32
CA ARG A 40 3.56 -8.73 -4.41
C ARG A 40 4.70 -7.86 -4.90
N ARG A 41 5.48 -8.33 -5.88
CA ARG A 41 6.56 -7.55 -6.52
C ARG A 41 6.03 -6.46 -7.45
N ASN A 42 4.79 -6.60 -7.94
CA ASN A 42 4.15 -5.58 -8.76
C ASN A 42 3.79 -4.36 -7.88
N SER A 43 4.10 -3.15 -8.34
CA SER A 43 3.81 -1.91 -7.61
C SER A 43 2.33 -1.79 -7.21
N SER A 44 1.41 -2.19 -8.10
CA SER A 44 -0.02 -2.11 -7.83
C SER A 44 -0.46 -2.98 -6.63
N ILE A 45 0.18 -4.13 -6.42
CA ILE A 45 -0.08 -5.02 -5.27
C ILE A 45 0.72 -4.56 -4.04
N ARG A 46 1.95 -4.08 -4.24
CA ARG A 46 2.80 -3.58 -3.15
C ARG A 46 2.10 -2.48 -2.34
N HIS A 47 1.47 -1.50 -3.02
CA HIS A 47 0.73 -0.42 -2.34
C HIS A 47 -0.54 -0.90 -1.61
N ARG A 48 -0.99 -2.14 -1.85
CA ARG A 48 -2.17 -2.73 -1.19
C ARG A 48 -1.87 -3.36 0.16
N CYS A 49 -0.63 -3.26 0.68
CA CYS A 49 -0.20 -3.81 1.98
C CYS A 49 -0.43 -5.33 2.06
N PRO A 50 0.42 -6.16 1.43
CA PRO A 50 0.16 -7.59 1.32
C PRO A 50 0.03 -8.30 2.67
N ARG A 51 0.78 -7.91 3.70
CA ARG A 51 0.68 -8.54 5.02
C ARG A 51 -0.65 -8.22 5.70
N MET A 52 -1.08 -6.96 5.67
CA MET A 52 -2.40 -6.59 6.17
C MET A 52 -3.53 -7.30 5.42
N THR A 53 -3.37 -7.46 4.11
CA THR A 53 -4.32 -8.22 3.28
C THR A 53 -4.35 -9.70 3.70
N SER A 54 -3.21 -10.31 4.03
CA SER A 54 -3.16 -11.67 4.60
C SER A 54 -3.92 -11.77 5.93
N PHE A 55 -3.81 -10.79 6.82
CA PHE A 55 -4.58 -10.78 8.08
C PHE A 55 -6.08 -10.64 7.84
N ILE A 56 -6.51 -9.81 6.89
CA ILE A 56 -7.91 -9.70 6.49
C ILE A 56 -8.41 -11.04 5.95
N THR A 57 -7.65 -11.72 5.08
CA THR A 57 -8.02 -13.04 4.55
C THR A 57 -8.10 -14.10 5.64
N PHE A 58 -7.16 -14.09 6.59
CA PHE A 58 -7.19 -15.01 7.73
C PHE A 58 -8.40 -14.75 8.63
N ALA A 59 -8.69 -13.49 8.95
CA ALA A 59 -9.88 -13.11 9.69
C ALA A 59 -11.17 -13.51 8.96
N ASN A 60 -11.23 -13.35 7.63
CA ASN A 60 -12.34 -13.83 6.80
C ASN A 60 -12.56 -15.34 6.98
N ALA A 61 -11.48 -16.14 6.96
CA ALA A 61 -11.58 -17.59 7.15
C ALA A 61 -12.15 -17.94 8.53
N LEU A 62 -11.72 -17.26 9.60
CA LEU A 62 -12.21 -17.49 10.95
C LEU A 62 -13.71 -17.14 11.10
N ILE A 63 -14.12 -15.97 10.61
CA ILE A 63 -15.51 -15.51 10.72
C ILE A 63 -16.43 -16.37 9.84
N PHE A 64 -15.97 -16.77 8.65
CA PHE A 64 -16.74 -17.65 7.77
C PHE A 64 -16.91 -19.05 8.37
N ALA A 65 -15.83 -19.63 8.93
CA ALA A 65 -15.90 -20.90 9.64
C ALA A 65 -16.92 -20.85 10.78
N TRP A 66 -16.89 -19.77 11.57
CA TRP A 66 -17.87 -19.55 12.63
C TRP A 66 -19.31 -19.46 12.09
N ALA A 67 -19.55 -18.64 11.06
CA ALA A 67 -20.88 -18.46 10.49
C ALA A 67 -21.45 -19.80 9.96
N LEU A 68 -20.59 -20.62 9.38
CA LEU A 68 -20.96 -21.92 8.85
C LEU A 68 -21.20 -22.97 9.93
N ILE A 69 -20.35 -23.04 10.97
CA ILE A 69 -20.59 -23.90 12.15
C ILE A 69 -21.95 -23.56 12.76
N ARG A 70 -22.26 -22.26 12.91
CA ARG A 70 -23.55 -21.80 13.42
C ARG A 70 -24.72 -22.21 12.53
N HIS A 71 -24.54 -22.21 11.22
CA HIS A 71 -25.57 -22.59 10.26
C HIS A 71 -25.95 -24.08 10.35
N THR A 72 -25.04 -24.95 10.75
CA THR A 72 -25.30 -26.41 10.78
C THR A 72 -26.26 -26.87 11.89
N ASN A 73 -26.62 -26.05 12.88
CA ASN A 73 -27.69 -26.30 13.87
C ASN A 73 -27.62 -27.58 14.73
N PHE A 74 -26.65 -28.49 14.57
CA PHE A 74 -26.71 -29.80 15.22
C PHE A 74 -26.45 -29.82 16.72
N SER A 75 -25.71 -28.83 17.18
CA SER A 75 -25.49 -28.53 18.59
C SER A 75 -24.79 -27.17 18.63
N PRO A 76 -25.16 -26.27 19.56
CA PRO A 76 -24.43 -25.03 19.70
C PRO A 76 -22.95 -25.39 19.93
N PRO A 77 -22.02 -24.83 19.13
CA PRO A 77 -20.60 -25.04 19.41
C PRO A 77 -20.32 -24.65 20.86
N PRO A 78 -19.27 -25.23 21.50
CA PRO A 78 -18.86 -24.81 22.83
C PRO A 78 -18.83 -23.27 22.88
N CYS A 79 -19.52 -22.67 23.85
CA CYS A 79 -19.68 -21.20 23.94
C CYS A 79 -18.31 -20.49 23.78
N ILE A 80 -17.26 -21.11 24.34
CA ILE A 80 -15.88 -20.68 24.16
C ILE A 80 -15.47 -20.62 22.66
N ALA A 81 -15.65 -21.66 21.86
CA ALA A 81 -15.31 -21.61 20.43
C ALA A 81 -16.10 -20.52 19.69
N GLN A 82 -17.37 -20.34 20.06
CA GLN A 82 -18.26 -19.36 19.43
C GLN A 82 -17.83 -17.91 19.71
N MET A 83 -17.52 -17.61 20.98
CA MET A 83 -17.05 -16.29 21.36
C MET A 83 -15.66 -15.99 20.77
N TRP A 84 -14.76 -16.97 20.78
CA TRP A 84 -13.36 -16.75 20.42
C TRP A 84 -13.14 -16.52 18.93
N LEU A 85 -13.78 -17.31 18.05
CA LEU A 85 -13.61 -17.14 16.61
C LEU A 85 -14.04 -15.74 16.14
N VAL A 86 -15.12 -15.23 16.72
CA VAL A 86 -15.68 -13.91 16.40
C VAL A 86 -14.88 -12.79 17.09
N SER A 87 -14.45 -13.00 18.34
CA SER A 87 -13.72 -12.00 19.13
C SER A 87 -12.29 -11.81 18.65
N ILE A 88 -11.71 -12.81 17.98
CA ILE A 88 -10.43 -12.63 17.28
C ILE A 88 -10.69 -12.14 15.86
N GLY A 89 -11.62 -12.78 15.15
CA GLY A 89 -11.88 -12.54 13.73
C GLY A 89 -12.22 -11.09 13.42
N PHE A 90 -13.29 -10.53 14.01
CA PHE A 90 -13.73 -9.17 13.67
C PHE A 90 -12.72 -8.08 14.07
N PRO A 91 -12.16 -8.07 15.29
CA PRO A 91 -11.15 -7.08 15.65
C PRO A 91 -9.91 -7.16 14.76
N LEU A 92 -9.42 -8.37 14.47
CA LEU A 92 -8.30 -8.54 13.55
C LEU A 92 -8.63 -7.98 12.16
N TRP A 93 -9.85 -8.24 11.65
CA TRP A 93 -10.32 -7.72 10.38
C TRP A 93 -10.35 -6.19 10.35
N VAL A 94 -11.01 -5.56 11.34
CA VAL A 94 -11.20 -4.10 11.41
C VAL A 94 -9.88 -3.38 11.65
N VAL A 95 -9.04 -3.89 12.56
CA VAL A 95 -7.73 -3.29 12.87
C VAL A 95 -6.78 -3.43 11.68
N ALA A 96 -6.78 -4.57 10.97
CA ALA A 96 -6.01 -4.71 9.73
C ALA A 96 -6.52 -3.77 8.62
N LEU A 97 -7.83 -3.59 8.47
CA LEU A 97 -8.40 -2.62 7.53
C LEU A 97 -8.01 -1.19 7.88
N GLY A 98 -8.13 -0.80 9.16
CA GLY A 98 -7.68 0.49 9.67
C GLY A 98 -6.18 0.72 9.43
N GLY A 99 -5.37 -0.33 9.63
CA GLY A 99 -3.95 -0.32 9.33
C GLY A 99 -3.65 0.02 7.87
N ARG A 100 -4.38 -0.60 6.92
CA ARG A 100 -4.25 -0.29 5.49
C ARG A 100 -4.62 1.15 5.15
N LEU A 101 -5.69 1.68 5.75
CA LEU A 101 -6.08 3.07 5.56
C LEU A 101 -4.98 4.02 6.06
N MET A 102 -4.45 3.76 7.26
CA MET A 102 -3.38 4.56 7.86
C MET A 102 -2.09 4.52 7.05
N HIS A 103 -1.69 3.34 6.56
CA HIS A 103 -0.56 3.21 5.63
C HIS A 103 -0.78 4.07 4.38
N MET A 104 -1.97 4.01 3.78
CA MET A 104 -2.29 4.80 2.58
C MET A 104 -2.23 6.32 2.85
N VAL A 105 -2.71 6.76 4.01
CA VAL A 105 -2.59 8.16 4.46
C VAL A 105 -1.13 8.55 4.62
N ALA A 106 -0.32 7.72 5.27
CA ALA A 106 1.10 7.98 5.49
C ALA A 106 1.89 8.09 4.18
N VAL A 107 1.64 7.18 3.23
CA VAL A 107 2.25 7.23 1.88
C VAL A 107 1.88 8.54 1.19
N ARG A 108 0.59 8.90 1.17
CA ARG A 108 0.12 10.14 0.53
C ARG A 108 0.76 11.39 1.14
N GLU A 109 0.71 11.53 2.46
CA GLU A 109 1.22 12.71 3.15
C GLU A 109 2.74 12.83 3.00
N SER A 110 3.43 11.70 2.88
CA SER A 110 4.84 11.70 2.56
C SER A 110 5.13 12.09 1.10
N THR A 111 4.32 11.67 0.14
CA THR A 111 4.43 12.10 -1.27
C THR A 111 4.19 13.60 -1.41
N ARG A 112 3.15 14.13 -0.74
CA ARG A 112 2.89 15.58 -0.69
C ARG A 112 4.05 16.38 -0.13
N HIS A 113 4.74 15.83 0.86
CA HIS A 113 5.87 16.51 1.46
C HIS A 113 7.11 16.47 0.56
N LEU A 114 7.36 15.38 -0.16
CA LEU A 114 8.39 15.33 -1.20
C LEU A 114 8.19 16.43 -2.25
N ASP A 115 6.95 16.63 -2.69
CA ASP A 115 6.62 17.70 -3.63
C ASP A 115 6.88 19.10 -3.06
N SER A 116 6.80 19.26 -1.73
CA SER A 116 7.12 20.53 -1.08
C SER A 116 8.62 20.77 -0.87
N ILE A 117 9.42 19.72 -0.65
CA ILE A 117 10.87 19.84 -0.46
C ILE A 117 11.53 20.29 -1.76
N ASP A 118 11.14 19.70 -2.89
CA ASP A 118 11.79 20.02 -4.16
C ASP A 118 11.43 21.40 -4.72
N PHE A 119 10.34 22.01 -4.27
CA PHE A 119 10.12 23.43 -4.53
C PHE A 119 11.26 24.29 -3.94
N MET A 120 11.99 23.76 -2.96
CA MET A 120 13.14 24.41 -2.33
C MET A 120 14.50 24.01 -2.93
N LEU A 121 14.57 22.95 -3.75
CA LEU A 121 15.77 22.72 -4.54
C LEU A 121 15.89 23.91 -5.50
N PRO A 122 16.97 24.72 -5.42
CA PRO A 122 17.12 25.91 -6.24
C PRO A 122 16.84 25.50 -7.68
N ALA A 123 15.81 26.14 -8.24
CA ALA A 123 15.18 25.74 -9.48
C ALA A 123 16.25 25.28 -10.46
N PHE A 124 16.05 24.10 -11.05
CA PHE A 124 16.88 23.52 -12.10
C PHE A 124 17.10 24.46 -13.32
N SER A 125 16.64 25.71 -13.29
CA SER A 125 17.08 26.79 -14.17
C SER A 125 18.54 27.13 -13.90
N ALA A 126 19.39 26.35 -14.55
CA ALA A 126 20.72 26.78 -14.96
C ALA A 126 20.58 27.99 -15.89
N ASP A 127 20.29 29.16 -15.33
CA ASP A 127 20.71 30.43 -15.88
C ASP A 127 20.49 31.52 -14.82
N THR A 128 21.56 31.87 -14.10
CA THR A 128 21.60 33.02 -13.20
C THR A 128 21.49 34.36 -13.94
N SER A 129 21.29 34.35 -15.26
CA SER A 129 21.20 35.51 -16.13
C SER A 129 19.76 35.99 -16.40
N THR A 130 18.74 35.18 -16.10
CA THR A 130 17.32 35.58 -16.27
C THR A 130 16.60 35.71 -14.93
N PRO A 131 15.93 36.84 -14.64
CA PRO A 131 15.20 37.02 -13.40
C PRO A 131 14.08 35.98 -13.31
N THR A 132 14.19 35.09 -12.33
CA THR A 132 13.21 34.04 -12.05
C THR A 132 11.88 34.69 -11.67
N ILE A 133 10.86 34.54 -12.51
CA ILE A 133 9.48 34.85 -12.13
C ILE A 133 9.07 33.77 -11.12
N ILE A 134 9.15 34.11 -9.84
CA ILE A 134 8.68 33.24 -8.75
C ILE A 134 7.16 33.11 -8.92
N PHE A 135 6.72 31.96 -9.43
CA PHE A 135 5.32 31.59 -9.37
C PHE A 135 4.95 31.44 -7.89
N ALA A 136 4.23 32.41 -7.34
CA ALA A 136 3.64 32.31 -6.02
C ALA A 136 2.80 31.01 -5.99
N PRO A 137 2.93 30.18 -4.93
CA PRO A 137 2.10 29.00 -4.81
C PRO A 137 0.62 29.42 -4.89
N PRO A 138 -0.26 28.63 -5.55
CA PRO A 138 -1.66 28.96 -5.64
C PRO A 138 -2.19 29.22 -4.23
N ALA A 139 -2.72 30.42 -4.00
CA ALA A 139 -3.19 30.85 -2.70
C ALA A 139 -4.09 29.76 -2.12
N LYS A 140 -3.67 29.16 -0.99
CA LYS A 140 -4.48 28.18 -0.26
C LYS A 140 -5.87 28.77 -0.13
N SER A 141 -6.86 28.10 -0.72
CA SER A 141 -8.22 28.62 -0.73
C SER A 141 -8.66 28.91 0.71
N ARG A 142 -9.29 30.06 0.88
CA ARG A 142 -9.75 30.66 2.15
C ARG A 142 -10.66 29.72 2.99
N TRP A 143 -11.04 28.58 2.42
CA TRP A 143 -11.90 27.54 2.98
C TRP A 143 -11.26 26.71 4.11
N SER A 144 -9.93 26.69 4.25
CA SER A 144 -9.26 25.93 5.33
C SER A 144 -9.35 26.58 6.72
N ARG A 145 -9.90 27.80 6.84
CA ARG A 145 -10.06 28.54 8.11
C ARG A 145 -11.49 28.58 8.68
N LEU A 146 -12.46 27.93 8.04
CA LEU A 146 -13.88 28.03 8.40
C LEU A 146 -14.45 26.67 8.83
N TRP A 147 -14.14 26.24 10.06
CA TRP A 147 -15.05 25.39 10.83
C TRP A 147 -15.68 26.24 11.93
N GLY A 148 -16.59 27.11 11.50
CA GLY A 148 -17.68 27.64 12.32
C GLY A 148 -18.96 27.24 11.62
N ALA A 149 -19.77 26.41 12.28
CA ALA A 149 -21.01 25.83 11.76
C ALA A 149 -21.89 26.83 11.00
N ARG A 150 -22.62 26.36 9.96
CA ARG A 150 -23.95 26.87 9.60
C ARG A 150 -24.72 25.95 8.62
N PRO A 151 -26.06 26.09 8.58
CA PRO A 151 -26.99 25.02 8.23
C PRO A 151 -27.26 24.90 6.72
N ILE A 152 -27.86 23.76 6.39
CA ILE A 152 -28.41 23.41 5.08
C ILE A 152 -29.58 24.34 4.73
N SER A 153 -29.48 25.05 3.61
CA SER A 153 -30.68 25.55 2.91
C SER A 153 -30.50 25.43 1.40
N SER A 154 -31.39 24.63 0.82
CA SER A 154 -31.91 24.57 -0.54
C SER A 154 -31.54 25.70 -1.52
N ARG A 155 -31.09 25.30 -2.72
CA ARG A 155 -31.35 26.02 -3.97
C ARG A 155 -31.53 25.03 -5.13
N LEU A 156 -32.79 24.65 -5.34
CA LEU A 156 -33.35 24.33 -6.65
C LEU A 156 -33.52 25.66 -7.41
N GLY A 157 -33.16 25.68 -8.69
CA GLY A 157 -33.38 26.84 -9.56
C GLY A 157 -32.64 26.69 -10.87
N GLY A 158 -33.31 26.10 -11.87
CA GLY A 158 -32.75 25.84 -13.19
C GLY A 158 -32.57 27.07 -14.07
N ARG A 159 -31.89 26.87 -15.20
CA ARG A 159 -32.11 27.59 -16.46
C ARG A 159 -31.39 26.85 -17.59
N LEU A 160 -32.18 26.24 -18.46
CA LEU A 160 -31.81 25.82 -19.81
C LEU A 160 -31.60 27.08 -20.68
N ARG A 161 -30.54 27.07 -21.50
CA ARG A 161 -30.46 27.89 -22.72
C ARG A 161 -29.86 27.07 -23.86
N PRO A 162 -30.23 27.37 -25.12
CA PRO A 162 -30.08 26.45 -26.25
C PRO A 162 -28.79 26.65 -27.03
N LEU A 163 -28.33 25.55 -27.64
CA LEU A 163 -27.27 25.49 -28.66
C LEU A 163 -27.72 26.15 -29.97
N PRO A 164 -26.83 26.84 -30.71
CA PRO A 164 -27.05 27.12 -32.11
C PRO A 164 -26.59 25.95 -32.99
N ALA A 165 -27.32 25.80 -34.10
CA ALA A 165 -27.18 24.80 -35.14
C ALA A 165 -25.80 24.83 -35.81
N LEU A 166 -25.23 23.64 -36.03
CA LEU A 166 -24.11 23.42 -36.95
C LEU A 166 -24.67 22.94 -38.29
N GLN A 167 -24.21 23.64 -39.33
CA GLN A 167 -24.58 23.55 -40.72
C GLN A 167 -23.91 22.33 -41.36
N GLU A 168 -24.68 21.60 -42.18
CA GLU A 168 -24.22 20.54 -43.08
C GLU A 168 -23.16 21.05 -44.06
N GLY A 169 -22.14 20.23 -44.31
CA GLY A 169 -21.14 20.53 -45.33
C GLY A 169 -20.18 19.38 -45.59
N GLN A 170 -20.49 18.61 -46.65
CA GLN A 170 -19.56 17.97 -47.58
C GLN A 170 -18.79 16.69 -47.15
N SER A 171 -19.30 15.59 -47.68
CA SER A 171 -18.59 14.34 -48.01
C SER A 171 -17.48 14.56 -49.03
N PRO A 172 -16.45 13.69 -49.03
CA PRO A 172 -15.90 13.21 -50.30
C PRO A 172 -15.85 11.67 -50.39
N SER A 173 -16.45 11.22 -51.48
CA SER A 173 -16.11 10.08 -52.35
C SER A 173 -15.03 9.10 -51.91
N LEU A 174 -15.47 7.85 -51.79
CA LEU A 174 -14.70 6.62 -51.97
C LEU A 174 -14.06 6.57 -53.37
N SER A 175 -12.76 6.31 -53.42
CA SER A 175 -12.10 5.71 -54.57
C SER A 175 -11.39 4.44 -54.09
N GLU A 176 -11.90 3.30 -54.55
CA GLU A 176 -11.25 2.00 -54.49
C GLU A 176 -10.01 2.05 -55.38
N ASP A 177 -8.82 1.81 -54.82
CA ASP A 177 -7.68 1.36 -55.60
C ASP A 177 -7.11 0.09 -54.96
N LYS A 178 -7.14 -0.93 -55.80
CA LYS A 178 -6.76 -2.32 -55.55
C LYS A 178 -5.27 -2.42 -55.92
N ALA A 179 -4.39 -2.56 -54.93
CA ALA A 179 -2.98 -2.83 -55.16
C ALA A 179 -2.62 -4.19 -54.55
N GLU A 180 -2.39 -5.11 -55.47
CA GLU A 180 -1.80 -6.42 -55.35
C GLU A 180 -0.31 -6.27 -55.04
N SER A 181 0.20 -6.88 -53.95
CA SER A 181 1.61 -7.27 -53.90
C SER A 181 1.80 -8.50 -53.03
N ASP A 182 2.35 -9.52 -53.68
CA ASP A 182 3.12 -10.61 -53.10
C ASP A 182 4.17 -10.09 -52.11
N ASP A 183 4.38 -10.84 -51.01
CA ASP A 183 5.67 -11.51 -50.75
C ASP A 183 5.74 -12.08 -49.33
N GLY A 184 6.31 -13.30 -49.24
CA GLY A 184 7.25 -13.60 -48.16
C GLY A 184 6.72 -14.29 -46.90
N ALA A 185 6.18 -15.49 -47.04
CA ALA A 185 6.13 -16.45 -45.93
C ALA A 185 7.56 -16.89 -45.56
N SER A 186 8.06 -16.47 -44.39
CA SER A 186 9.21 -17.10 -43.74
C SER A 186 8.78 -17.69 -42.40
N GLN A 187 8.72 -19.02 -42.38
CA GLN A 187 8.65 -19.84 -41.18
C GLN A 187 9.96 -19.63 -40.39
N CYS A 188 9.84 -19.27 -39.12
CA CYS A 188 10.94 -19.40 -38.17
C CYS A 188 10.54 -20.42 -37.12
N GLU A 189 11.05 -21.63 -37.35
CA GLU A 189 11.02 -22.81 -36.49
C GLU A 189 11.84 -22.50 -35.22
N ILE A 190 11.21 -22.56 -34.04
CA ILE A 190 11.93 -22.49 -32.77
C ILE A 190 12.12 -23.92 -32.27
N GLU A 191 13.28 -24.49 -32.57
CA GLU A 191 13.79 -25.69 -31.92
C GLU A 191 14.05 -25.40 -30.43
N MET A 192 13.37 -26.15 -29.56
CA MET A 192 13.75 -26.29 -28.17
C MET A 192 14.76 -27.44 -28.05
N ALA A 193 16.04 -27.12 -27.89
CA ALA A 193 17.08 -28.07 -27.50
C ALA A 193 17.66 -27.68 -26.13
N GLY A 194 17.52 -28.60 -25.18
CA GLY A 194 18.12 -28.52 -23.86
C GLY A 194 19.63 -28.66 -23.89
N GLY A 195 20.28 -28.10 -22.87
CA GLY A 195 21.71 -28.24 -22.62
C GLY A 195 22.01 -28.10 -21.14
N GLN A 196 22.00 -29.23 -20.43
CA GLN A 196 22.75 -29.37 -19.18
C GLN A 196 24.24 -29.28 -19.51
N SER A 197 25.00 -28.47 -18.78
CA SER A 197 26.45 -28.71 -18.69
C SER A 197 27.02 -28.21 -17.37
N ALA A 198 27.77 -29.12 -16.76
CA ALA A 198 28.47 -28.99 -15.52
C ALA A 198 29.65 -28.01 -15.65
N SER A 199 29.84 -27.16 -14.65
CA SER A 199 31.11 -26.46 -14.46
C SER A 199 31.83 -27.07 -13.27
N LYS A 200 32.87 -27.84 -13.61
CA LYS A 200 33.88 -28.41 -12.74
C LYS A 200 35.17 -27.68 -13.09
N THR A 201 35.58 -26.69 -12.29
CA THR A 201 36.88 -26.03 -12.47
C THR A 201 37.65 -26.00 -11.15
N MET A 202 38.49 -27.02 -11.03
CA MET A 202 39.91 -26.98 -10.68
C MET A 202 40.40 -25.84 -9.76
N ARG A 203 40.81 -26.25 -8.57
CA ARG A 203 41.47 -25.48 -7.51
C ARG A 203 42.95 -25.87 -7.50
N ASN A 204 43.85 -24.98 -7.90
CA ASN A 204 45.30 -25.04 -7.65
C ASN A 204 45.67 -23.80 -6.84
N LEU A 205 46.11 -23.94 -5.58
CA LEU A 205 47.51 -24.07 -5.15
C LEU A 205 48.36 -22.86 -5.56
N LEU A 206 48.54 -21.92 -4.62
CA LEU A 206 49.77 -21.16 -4.36
C LEU A 206 49.65 -20.55 -2.94
N GLY A 207 50.68 -20.75 -2.12
CA GLY A 207 50.67 -20.59 -0.66
C GLY A 207 50.82 -19.16 -0.11
N PRO A 208 50.88 -19.03 1.23
CA PRO A 208 50.92 -17.74 1.91
C PRO A 208 52.36 -17.23 2.03
N ARG A 209 52.55 -15.92 1.78
CA ARG A 209 53.79 -15.20 2.05
C ARG A 209 53.48 -14.13 3.10
N GLU A 210 53.93 -14.36 4.32
CA GLU A 210 53.97 -13.36 5.40
C GLU A 210 54.88 -12.19 5.03
N PRO A 211 54.65 -11.02 5.65
CA PRO A 211 55.80 -10.32 6.21
C PRO A 211 55.57 -9.79 7.63
N ASN A 212 56.47 -10.24 8.52
CA ASN A 212 57.21 -9.46 9.53
C ASN A 212 56.61 -8.11 9.97
N GLN A 213 56.03 -8.11 11.17
CA GLN A 213 55.94 -6.92 12.02
C GLN A 213 57.23 -6.79 12.83
N HIS A 214 58.09 -5.85 12.44
CA HIS A 214 59.10 -5.31 13.34
C HIS A 214 58.50 -4.14 14.13
N SER A 215 58.44 -4.36 15.44
CA SER A 215 58.35 -3.36 16.49
C SER A 215 59.52 -2.39 16.40
N LEU A 216 59.24 -1.08 16.49
CA LEU A 216 60.17 -0.11 17.06
C LEU A 216 59.37 1.04 17.67
N ASN A 217 59.39 1.04 19.00
CA ASN A 217 59.08 2.17 19.85
C ASN A 217 60.02 3.34 19.49
N SER A 218 59.47 4.54 19.41
CA SER A 218 60.23 5.74 19.73
C SER A 218 59.27 6.76 20.33
N GLU A 219 59.26 6.79 21.65
CA GLU A 219 58.80 7.93 22.44
C GLU A 219 59.68 9.13 22.12
N GLN A 220 59.08 10.20 21.59
CA GLN A 220 59.69 11.53 21.62
C GLN A 220 58.68 12.51 22.20
N SER A 221 58.84 12.73 23.50
CA SER A 221 58.37 13.89 24.25
C SER A 221 59.03 15.16 23.75
N LEU A 222 58.27 16.23 23.49
CA LEU A 222 58.68 17.65 23.45
C LEU A 222 57.40 18.53 23.36
N PRO A 223 57.46 19.84 23.66
CA PRO A 223 56.82 20.38 24.86
C PRO A 223 55.63 21.31 24.56
N THR A 224 54.87 21.52 25.64
CA THR A 224 53.97 22.66 25.89
C THR A 224 54.52 23.99 25.39
N SER A 225 53.77 24.68 24.53
CA SER A 225 53.26 26.06 24.74
C SER A 225 52.84 26.70 23.41
N ALA A 226 51.53 26.81 23.19
CA ALA A 226 50.96 27.90 22.43
C ALA A 226 49.47 27.99 22.77
N THR A 227 49.11 29.05 23.48
CA THR A 227 47.76 29.56 23.66
C THR A 227 47.06 29.70 22.31
N ALA A 228 46.36 28.65 21.89
CA ALA A 228 45.38 28.73 20.83
C ALA A 228 44.12 29.37 21.45
N ALA A 229 43.89 30.62 21.09
CA ALA A 229 42.63 31.30 21.34
C ALA A 229 41.48 30.38 20.91
N GLU A 230 40.56 30.09 21.84
CA GLU A 230 39.30 29.45 21.54
C GLU A 230 38.56 30.32 20.51
N MET A 231 38.73 30.00 19.23
CA MET A 231 37.75 30.39 18.22
C MET A 231 36.42 29.77 18.68
N PRO A 232 35.36 30.57 18.85
CA PRO A 232 34.06 30.02 19.15
C PRO A 232 33.73 29.03 18.04
N ARG A 233 33.53 27.76 18.40
CA ARG A 233 32.97 26.75 17.49
C ARG A 233 31.75 27.40 16.87
N SER A 234 31.86 27.74 15.59
CA SER A 234 30.78 28.28 14.79
C SER A 234 29.59 27.35 15.01
N ALA A 235 28.55 27.86 15.68
CA ALA A 235 27.31 27.15 15.88
C ALA A 235 26.92 26.52 14.55
N ASP A 236 26.76 25.19 14.53
CA ASP A 236 26.47 24.39 13.35
C ASP A 236 25.42 25.10 12.48
N PRO A 237 25.84 25.73 11.38
CA PRO A 237 24.94 26.51 10.57
C PRO A 237 24.31 25.54 9.60
N LEU A 238 23.21 24.87 9.99
CA LEU A 238 22.09 24.50 9.09
C LEU A 238 20.99 23.62 9.71
N GLU A 239 20.95 23.38 11.02
CA GLU A 239 19.75 22.75 11.61
C GLU A 239 18.66 23.79 11.88
N SER A 240 18.16 24.47 10.83
CA SER A 240 16.77 24.91 10.92
C SER A 240 15.93 23.67 10.64
N PRO A 241 15.29 23.03 11.64
CA PRO A 241 14.51 21.84 11.40
C PRO A 241 13.32 22.26 10.55
N VAL A 242 13.41 22.06 9.23
CA VAL A 242 12.25 22.13 8.35
C VAL A 242 11.20 21.26 9.05
N PRO A 243 10.06 21.81 9.48
CA PRO A 243 9.13 21.09 10.32
C PRO A 243 8.64 19.87 9.54
N THR A 244 9.25 18.72 9.83
CA THR A 244 8.89 17.45 9.21
C THR A 244 7.48 17.15 9.67
N SER A 245 6.55 16.97 8.73
CA SER A 245 5.20 16.58 9.10
C SER A 245 5.24 15.29 9.93
N PHE A 246 4.29 15.12 10.85
CA PHE A 246 4.18 13.92 11.68
C PHE A 246 4.32 12.63 10.86
N TRP A 247 3.60 12.56 9.73
CA TRP A 247 3.60 11.42 8.81
C TRP A 247 4.97 11.09 8.23
N CYS A 248 5.76 12.12 8.01
CA CYS A 248 7.10 11.98 7.47
C CYS A 248 8.10 11.47 8.50
N ARG A 249 8.00 11.98 9.74
CA ARG A 249 8.83 11.53 10.86
C ARG A 249 8.56 10.07 11.22
N TYR A 250 7.29 9.67 11.21
CA TYR A 250 6.87 8.32 11.61
C TYR A 250 6.54 7.40 10.43
N ARG A 251 6.97 7.72 9.20
CA ARG A 251 6.66 6.91 8.01
C ARG A 251 7.05 5.45 8.20
N GLY A 252 8.20 5.18 8.81
CA GLY A 252 8.66 3.81 9.10
C GLY A 252 7.70 3.02 9.99
N ALA A 253 7.04 3.68 10.96
CA ALA A 253 6.05 3.06 11.84
C ALA A 253 4.77 2.65 11.09
N PHE A 254 4.51 3.30 9.94
CA PHE A 254 3.40 2.97 9.05
C PHE A 254 3.81 2.04 7.91
N ASP A 255 5.03 1.49 7.89
CA ASP A 255 5.39 0.45 6.92
C ASP A 255 4.59 -0.83 7.20
N ASP A 256 4.22 -1.55 6.13
CA ASP A 256 3.44 -2.79 6.19
C ASP A 256 4.07 -3.84 7.12
N ARG A 257 5.41 -3.82 7.31
CA ARG A 257 6.11 -4.66 8.30
C ARG A 257 5.85 -4.23 9.73
N GLN A 258 6.02 -2.94 10.01
CA GLN A 258 5.95 -2.41 11.37
C GLN A 258 4.51 -2.38 11.87
N MET A 259 3.54 -2.18 10.98
CA MET A 259 2.11 -2.19 11.31
C MET A 259 1.58 -3.56 11.73
N VAL A 260 2.28 -4.67 11.43
CA VAL A 260 1.87 -6.02 11.88
C VAL A 260 1.85 -6.11 13.41
N SER A 261 2.90 -5.61 14.05
CA SER A 261 3.06 -5.68 15.51
C SER A 261 1.91 -4.99 16.28
N PRO A 262 1.58 -3.71 16.04
CA PRO A 262 0.47 -3.06 16.73
C PRO A 262 -0.88 -3.68 16.39
N VAL A 263 -1.10 -4.16 15.15
CA VAL A 263 -2.35 -4.85 14.78
C VAL A 263 -2.52 -6.13 15.61
N LEU A 264 -1.47 -6.95 15.70
CA LEU A 264 -1.48 -8.17 16.51
C LEU A 264 -1.55 -7.87 18.01
N ALA A 265 -0.88 -6.83 18.49
CA ALA A 265 -0.93 -6.41 19.89
C ALA A 265 -2.35 -5.96 20.28
N ILE A 266 -3.02 -5.13 19.46
CA ILE A 266 -4.40 -4.70 19.69
C ILE A 266 -5.35 -5.90 19.67
N ALA A 267 -5.21 -6.80 18.69
CA ALA A 267 -6.02 -8.01 18.61
C ALA A 267 -5.78 -8.95 19.81
N GLY A 268 -4.53 -9.08 20.26
CA GLY A 268 -4.15 -9.87 21.43
C GLY A 268 -4.69 -9.30 22.74
N VAL A 269 -4.57 -7.98 22.95
CA VAL A 269 -5.16 -7.29 24.11
C VAL A 269 -6.67 -7.47 24.10
N HIS A 270 -7.32 -7.33 22.94
CA HIS A 270 -8.76 -7.57 22.83
C HIS A 270 -9.12 -9.02 23.21
N ALA A 271 -8.39 -10.01 22.69
CA ALA A 271 -8.62 -11.41 23.03
C ALA A 271 -8.42 -11.68 24.54
N MET A 272 -7.42 -11.06 25.17
CA MET A 272 -7.20 -11.16 26.62
C MET A 272 -8.33 -10.51 27.42
N VAL A 273 -8.81 -9.33 27.02
CA VAL A 273 -9.94 -8.67 27.68
C VAL A 273 -11.20 -9.51 27.53
N ALA A 274 -11.48 -10.03 26.33
CA ALA A 274 -12.60 -10.93 26.08
C ALA A 274 -12.51 -12.20 26.94
N LEU A 275 -11.32 -12.81 27.04
CA LEU A 275 -11.07 -13.96 27.91
C LEU A 275 -11.31 -13.62 29.37
N THR A 276 -10.80 -12.48 29.84
CA THR A 276 -10.91 -12.07 31.24
C THR A 276 -12.37 -11.79 31.59
N LEU A 277 -13.09 -11.06 30.73
CA LEU A 277 -14.53 -10.84 30.90
C LEU A 277 -15.32 -12.15 30.90
N HIS A 278 -14.89 -13.15 30.14
CA HIS A 278 -15.51 -14.47 30.13
C HIS A 278 -15.21 -15.28 31.41
N LEU A 279 -13.96 -15.29 31.87
CA LEU A 279 -13.55 -16.04 33.06
C LEU A 279 -14.03 -15.40 34.36
N CYS A 280 -14.05 -14.07 34.43
CA CYS A 280 -14.49 -13.31 35.60
C CYS A 280 -15.98 -13.02 35.60
N GLY A 281 -16.61 -13.06 34.42
CA GLY A 281 -18.06 -12.99 34.32
C GLY A 281 -18.66 -14.27 34.87
N GLU A 282 -19.04 -14.26 36.14
CA GLU A 282 -20.31 -14.88 36.51
C GLU A 282 -21.39 -14.12 35.73
N TYR A 283 -21.50 -14.33 34.41
CA TYR A 283 -22.65 -13.85 33.68
C TYR A 283 -23.81 -14.53 34.38
N PRO A 284 -24.68 -13.78 35.09
CA PRO A 284 -25.84 -14.39 35.67
C PRO A 284 -26.64 -14.89 34.48
N THR A 285 -26.51 -16.18 34.18
CA THR A 285 -27.38 -16.93 33.28
C THR A 285 -28.77 -17.06 33.90
N ALA A 286 -29.09 -16.21 34.87
CA ALA A 286 -30.42 -16.03 35.41
C ALA A 286 -31.32 -15.79 34.20
N PRO A 287 -32.16 -16.77 33.83
CA PRO A 287 -33.00 -16.63 32.66
C PRO A 287 -33.84 -15.40 32.90
N LEU A 288 -33.73 -14.42 32.00
CA LEU A 288 -34.58 -13.25 32.04
C LEU A 288 -36.00 -13.76 31.79
N LEU A 289 -36.78 -13.90 32.86
CA LEU A 289 -38.14 -14.39 32.84
C LEU A 289 -39.00 -13.33 32.17
N LEU A 290 -39.05 -13.35 30.84
CA LEU A 290 -39.95 -12.53 30.06
C LEU A 290 -41.38 -13.05 30.32
N LYS A 291 -42.20 -12.22 30.95
CA LYS A 291 -43.64 -12.45 31.02
C LYS A 291 -44.26 -12.00 29.70
N ASN A 292 -44.93 -12.93 29.03
CA ASN A 292 -45.83 -12.60 27.94
C ASN A 292 -46.99 -11.72 28.43
N ALA A 293 -47.72 -11.12 27.50
CA ALA A 293 -48.90 -10.29 27.81
C ALA A 293 -50.00 -11.05 28.57
N ASP A 294 -50.04 -12.38 28.47
CA ASP A 294 -50.94 -13.26 29.23
C ASP A 294 -50.40 -13.66 30.62
N GLY A 295 -49.24 -13.13 31.02
CA GLY A 295 -48.57 -13.44 32.27
C GLY A 295 -47.79 -14.77 32.26
N SER A 296 -47.81 -15.53 31.17
CA SER A 296 -47.00 -16.75 31.04
C SER A 296 -45.53 -16.38 31.00
N VAL A 297 -44.74 -17.09 31.80
CA VAL A 297 -43.29 -16.90 31.86
C VAL A 297 -42.66 -17.77 30.78
N VAL A 298 -42.19 -17.15 29.71
CA VAL A 298 -41.34 -17.85 28.76
C VAL A 298 -39.92 -17.66 29.23
N ALA A 299 -39.24 -18.77 29.52
CA ALA A 299 -37.79 -18.78 29.67
C ALA A 299 -37.16 -18.48 28.30
N GLY A 300 -37.17 -17.20 27.92
CA GLY A 300 -36.49 -16.73 26.73
C GLY A 300 -35.01 -16.64 27.05
N GLN A 301 -34.22 -17.58 26.53
CA GLN A 301 -32.77 -17.38 26.47
C GLN A 301 -32.51 -16.21 25.51
N THR A 302 -32.28 -15.02 26.04
CA THR A 302 -31.90 -13.84 25.26
C THR A 302 -30.44 -13.99 24.82
N TYR A 303 -30.22 -14.77 23.77
CA TYR A 303 -28.93 -14.91 23.08
C TYR A 303 -28.31 -13.56 22.64
N CYS A 304 -29.05 -12.46 22.68
CA CYS A 304 -28.56 -11.14 22.30
C CYS A 304 -27.58 -10.53 23.31
N GLU A 305 -27.64 -10.93 24.60
CA GLU A 305 -26.77 -10.35 25.63
C GLU A 305 -25.32 -10.84 25.50
N ASP A 306 -25.12 -12.10 25.12
CA ASP A 306 -23.79 -12.71 24.99
C ASP A 306 -22.91 -12.06 23.90
N TYR A 307 -23.54 -11.52 22.85
CA TYR A 307 -22.85 -10.86 21.73
C TYR A 307 -22.81 -9.34 21.87
N LEU A 308 -23.56 -8.75 22.80
CA LEU A 308 -23.62 -7.30 22.94
C LEU A 308 -22.23 -6.69 23.22
N PRO A 309 -21.39 -7.22 24.14
CA PRO A 309 -20.05 -6.68 24.37
C PRO A 309 -19.20 -6.72 23.10
N GLN A 310 -19.29 -7.80 22.33
CA GLN A 310 -18.56 -7.96 21.09
C GLN A 310 -19.02 -6.97 20.01
N THR A 311 -20.33 -6.85 19.78
CA THR A 311 -20.88 -5.89 18.82
C THR A 311 -20.51 -4.46 19.19
N LEU A 312 -20.59 -4.11 20.48
CA LEU A 312 -20.18 -2.80 20.99
C LEU A 312 -18.69 -2.53 20.75
N VAL A 313 -17.83 -3.52 20.96
CA VAL A 313 -16.39 -3.35 20.71
C VAL A 313 -16.09 -3.24 19.22
N VAL A 314 -16.72 -4.05 18.36
CA VAL A 314 -16.56 -3.92 16.89
C VAL A 314 -17.03 -2.53 16.43
N PHE A 315 -18.16 -2.06 16.96
CA PHE A 315 -18.65 -0.71 16.70
C PHE A 315 -17.68 0.37 17.17
N ALA A 316 -17.11 0.22 18.37
CA ALA A 316 -16.07 1.13 18.87
C ALA A 316 -14.83 1.14 17.96
N TYR A 317 -14.36 -0.02 17.48
CA TYR A 317 -13.26 -0.07 16.51
C TYR A 317 -13.59 0.64 15.21
N ILE A 318 -14.79 0.43 14.67
CA ILE A 318 -15.25 1.10 13.45
C ILE A 318 -15.26 2.62 13.66
N LEU A 319 -15.84 3.10 14.77
CA LEU A 319 -15.92 4.54 15.06
C LEU A 319 -14.57 5.20 15.35
N LEU A 320 -13.64 4.48 15.99
CA LEU A 320 -12.35 5.05 16.36
C LEU A 320 -11.32 4.96 15.23
N LEU A 321 -11.30 3.87 14.46
CA LEU A 321 -10.24 3.60 13.48
C LEU A 321 -10.57 4.06 12.06
N LEU A 322 -11.84 4.15 11.67
CA LEU A 322 -12.20 4.37 10.26
C LEU A 322 -12.47 5.84 9.87
N PRO A 323 -13.18 6.68 10.66
CA PRO A 323 -13.60 8.01 10.21
C PRO A 323 -12.44 8.95 9.86
N ALA A 324 -11.42 9.04 10.71
CA ALA A 324 -10.30 9.96 10.47
C ALA A 324 -9.48 9.59 9.23
N PRO A 325 -9.07 8.32 9.01
CA PRO A 325 -8.39 7.92 7.77
C PRO A 325 -9.27 8.08 6.54
N ILE A 326 -10.55 7.70 6.62
CA ILE A 326 -11.50 7.85 5.51
C ILE A 326 -11.65 9.34 5.13
N TYR A 327 -11.85 10.22 6.11
CA TYR A 327 -11.94 11.67 5.89
C TYR A 327 -10.70 12.21 5.18
N ARG A 328 -9.52 11.77 5.60
CA ARG A 328 -8.26 12.15 4.94
C ARG A 328 -8.23 11.63 3.51
N LEU A 329 -8.60 10.38 3.28
CA LEU A 329 -8.51 9.73 1.97
C LEU A 329 -9.56 10.20 0.96
N PHE A 330 -10.72 10.71 1.37
CA PHE A 330 -11.80 11.15 0.46
C PHE A 330 -11.35 12.13 -0.64
N THR A 331 -10.31 12.92 -0.38
CA THR A 331 -9.77 13.89 -1.35
C THR A 331 -8.70 13.30 -2.27
N LEU A 332 -8.39 12.01 -2.16
CA LEU A 332 -7.35 11.34 -2.94
C LEU A 332 -7.95 10.81 -4.26
N ARG A 333 -7.39 11.26 -5.38
CA ARG A 333 -7.53 10.58 -6.66
C ARG A 333 -6.43 9.52 -6.74
N ASP A 334 -6.83 8.26 -6.71
CA ASP A 334 -5.92 7.12 -6.81
C ASP A 334 -6.12 6.40 -8.15
N ARG A 335 -5.02 6.23 -8.89
CA ARG A 335 -4.95 5.54 -10.19
C ARG A 335 -5.07 4.03 -10.07
N PHE A 336 -4.60 3.45 -8.96
CA PHE A 336 -4.59 2.01 -8.77
C PHE A 336 -5.91 1.46 -8.23
N HIS A 337 -6.92 2.33 -8.07
CA HIS A 337 -8.21 2.00 -7.46
C HIS A 337 -8.07 1.31 -6.08
N VAL A 338 -6.97 1.54 -5.36
CA VAL A 338 -6.77 1.04 -3.99
C VAL A 338 -7.71 1.78 -3.06
N HIS A 339 -7.76 3.11 -3.19
CA HIS A 339 -8.67 3.97 -2.45
C HIS A 339 -10.14 3.56 -2.63
N GLY A 340 -10.59 3.38 -3.87
CA GLY A 340 -11.97 2.98 -4.16
C GLY A 340 -12.33 1.62 -3.53
N GLY A 341 -11.44 0.63 -3.62
CA GLY A 341 -11.65 -0.68 -3.00
C GLY A 341 -11.67 -0.62 -1.46
N LEU A 342 -10.80 0.20 -0.86
CA LEU A 342 -10.77 0.41 0.61
C LEU A 342 -12.03 1.13 1.10
N LEU A 343 -12.45 2.21 0.43
CA LEU A 343 -13.70 2.91 0.77
C LEU A 343 -14.91 2.01 0.60
N LEU A 344 -15.00 1.26 -0.51
CA LEU A 344 -16.08 0.32 -0.74
C LEU A 344 -16.15 -0.74 0.38
N SER A 345 -15.00 -1.23 0.83
CA SER A 345 -14.93 -2.20 1.95
C SER A 345 -15.35 -1.58 3.28
N CYS A 346 -14.96 -0.33 3.55
CA CYS A 346 -15.39 0.42 4.74
C CYS A 346 -16.90 0.69 4.73
N THR A 347 -17.45 1.09 3.59
CA THR A 347 -18.89 1.30 3.43
C THR A 347 -19.64 -0.01 3.58
N ALA A 348 -19.14 -1.10 2.98
CA ALA A 348 -19.75 -2.41 3.10
C ALA A 348 -19.79 -2.91 4.55
N ILE A 349 -18.71 -2.77 5.32
CA ILE A 349 -18.74 -3.17 6.74
C ILE A 349 -19.70 -2.28 7.56
N ALA A 350 -19.70 -0.98 7.33
CA ALA A 350 -20.60 -0.07 8.03
C ALA A 350 -22.07 -0.43 7.74
N LEU A 351 -22.40 -0.72 6.48
CA LEU A 351 -23.73 -1.16 6.07
C LEU A 351 -24.12 -2.50 6.71
N VAL A 352 -23.20 -3.47 6.76
CA VAL A 352 -23.45 -4.75 7.43
C VAL A 352 -23.71 -4.54 8.91
N VAL A 353 -22.91 -3.73 9.60
CA VAL A 353 -23.13 -3.46 11.04
C VAL A 353 -24.47 -2.75 11.27
N VAL A 354 -24.83 -1.76 10.44
CA VAL A 354 -26.14 -1.09 10.55
C VAL A 354 -27.28 -2.06 10.27
N ALA A 355 -27.18 -2.88 9.22
CA ALA A 355 -28.20 -3.88 8.89
C ALA A 355 -28.35 -4.91 10.01
N MET A 356 -27.24 -5.34 10.62
CA MET A 356 -27.22 -6.27 11.75
C MET A 356 -27.93 -5.66 12.96
N THR A 357 -27.62 -4.42 13.33
CA THR A 357 -28.28 -3.72 14.44
C THR A 357 -29.75 -3.49 14.17
N ALA A 358 -30.12 -3.14 12.93
CA ALA A 358 -31.51 -2.93 12.53
C ALA A 358 -32.31 -4.24 12.57
N VAL A 359 -31.78 -5.34 12.04
CA VAL A 359 -32.41 -6.67 12.11
C VAL A 359 -32.54 -7.13 13.56
N ALA A 360 -31.52 -6.93 14.39
CA ALA A 360 -31.59 -7.25 15.81
C ALA A 360 -32.69 -6.44 16.53
N GLY A 361 -32.89 -5.17 16.17
CA GLY A 361 -33.92 -4.31 16.76
C GLY A 361 -35.34 -4.57 16.25
N ILE A 362 -35.52 -4.85 14.95
CA ILE A 362 -36.83 -5.03 14.33
C ILE A 362 -37.44 -6.39 14.70
N VAL A 363 -36.64 -7.46 14.71
CA VAL A 363 -37.19 -8.83 14.81
C VAL A 363 -37.36 -9.30 16.26
N GLY A 364 -37.65 -8.37 17.17
CA GLY A 364 -37.91 -8.66 18.58
C GLY A 364 -38.98 -9.74 18.79
N SER A 365 -38.53 -10.91 19.24
CA SER A 365 -39.22 -11.90 20.09
C SER A 365 -39.88 -13.18 19.53
N GLN A 366 -40.06 -13.44 18.22
CA GLN A 366 -40.84 -14.67 17.85
C GLN A 366 -40.22 -15.72 16.92
N ASN A 367 -39.11 -15.47 16.20
CA ASN A 367 -38.52 -16.49 15.30
C ASN A 367 -36.98 -16.54 15.37
N HIS A 368 -36.45 -16.83 16.56
CA HIS A 368 -35.01 -16.79 16.84
C HIS A 368 -34.16 -17.69 15.93
N ILE A 369 -34.64 -18.87 15.55
CA ILE A 369 -33.88 -19.82 14.71
C ILE A 369 -33.73 -19.28 13.27
N ALA A 370 -34.83 -18.82 12.67
CA ALA A 370 -34.81 -18.27 11.31
C ALA A 370 -33.97 -16.99 11.22
N GLN A 371 -33.96 -16.16 12.27
CA GLN A 371 -33.14 -14.95 12.36
C GLN A 371 -31.64 -15.25 12.30
N MET A 372 -31.18 -16.24 13.08
CA MET A 372 -29.75 -16.58 13.16
C MET A 372 -29.21 -17.14 11.84
N TRP A 373 -30.07 -17.84 11.08
CA TRP A 373 -29.75 -18.35 9.76
C TRP A 373 -29.47 -17.23 8.76
N TRP A 374 -30.37 -16.25 8.70
CA TRP A 374 -30.23 -15.12 7.80
C TRP A 374 -28.99 -14.29 8.14
N LEU A 375 -28.74 -14.06 9.42
CA LEU A 375 -27.57 -13.32 9.90
C LEU A 375 -26.26 -13.96 9.46
N SER A 376 -26.16 -15.29 9.61
CA SER A 376 -24.97 -16.06 9.22
C SER A 376 -24.76 -15.99 7.71
N LEU A 377 -25.84 -16.07 6.93
CA LEU A 377 -25.79 -15.93 5.47
C LEU A 377 -25.31 -14.53 5.04
N VAL A 378 -25.81 -13.48 5.68
CA VAL A 378 -25.37 -12.09 5.41
C VAL A 378 -23.87 -11.94 5.68
N TYR A 379 -23.35 -12.51 6.78
CA TYR A 379 -21.91 -12.51 7.04
C TYR A 379 -21.12 -13.28 5.96
N MET A 380 -21.56 -14.48 5.59
CA MET A 380 -20.89 -15.28 4.56
C MET A 380 -20.81 -14.54 3.22
N VAL A 381 -21.92 -13.93 2.78
CA VAL A 381 -21.97 -13.12 1.55
C VAL A 381 -21.06 -11.92 1.67
N PHE A 382 -21.12 -11.16 2.77
CA PHE A 382 -20.26 -10.01 3.00
C PHE A 382 -18.76 -10.36 2.95
N LEU A 383 -18.34 -11.43 3.63
CA LEU A 383 -16.95 -11.86 3.65
C LEU A 383 -16.48 -12.32 2.28
N ALA A 384 -17.32 -13.07 1.55
CA ALA A 384 -17.04 -13.47 0.18
C ALA A 384 -16.89 -12.27 -0.75
N THR A 385 -17.81 -11.30 -0.71
CA THR A 385 -17.74 -10.07 -1.49
C THR A 385 -16.51 -9.23 -1.13
N GLY A 386 -16.22 -9.07 0.16
CA GLY A 386 -15.03 -8.36 0.64
C GLY A 386 -13.74 -9.00 0.15
N HIS A 387 -13.64 -10.33 0.16
CA HIS A 387 -12.50 -11.06 -0.38
C HIS A 387 -12.34 -10.87 -1.90
N VAL A 388 -13.45 -10.91 -2.64
CA VAL A 388 -13.44 -10.64 -4.08
C VAL A 388 -12.92 -9.23 -4.37
N ILE A 389 -13.39 -8.21 -3.65
CA ILE A 389 -12.98 -6.81 -3.86
C ILE A 389 -11.52 -6.57 -3.46
N LEU A 390 -11.09 -7.10 -2.32
CA LEU A 390 -9.79 -6.77 -1.73
C LEU A 390 -8.64 -7.64 -2.22
N VAL A 391 -8.92 -8.87 -2.66
CA VAL A 391 -7.91 -9.88 -3.01
C VAL A 391 -8.07 -10.34 -4.45
N CYS A 392 -9.22 -10.89 -4.83
CA CYS A 392 -9.38 -11.52 -6.14
C CYS A 392 -9.33 -10.50 -7.28
N TYR A 393 -10.09 -9.41 -7.20
CA TYR A 393 -10.15 -8.39 -8.24
C TYR A 393 -8.79 -7.74 -8.50
N PRO A 394 -8.01 -7.28 -7.49
CA PRO A 394 -6.68 -6.73 -7.72
C PRO A 394 -5.69 -7.75 -8.29
N ALA A 395 -5.71 -9.00 -7.79
CA ALA A 395 -4.82 -10.05 -8.31
C ALA A 395 -5.16 -10.38 -9.77
N PHE A 396 -6.44 -10.56 -10.07
CA PHE A 396 -6.93 -10.81 -11.43
C PHE A 396 -6.60 -9.64 -12.37
N TRP A 397 -6.84 -8.40 -11.94
CA TRP A 397 -6.52 -7.21 -12.73
C TRP A 397 -5.05 -7.13 -13.09
N VAL A 398 -4.16 -7.34 -12.12
CA VAL A 398 -2.70 -7.33 -12.36
C VAL A 398 -2.30 -8.48 -13.27
N TYR A 399 -2.77 -9.70 -13.00
CA TYR A 399 -2.50 -10.87 -13.83
C TYR A 399 -2.95 -10.67 -15.28
N TRP A 400 -4.17 -10.18 -15.47
CA TRP A 400 -4.74 -9.90 -16.79
C TRP A 400 -3.96 -8.83 -17.54
N LYS A 401 -3.62 -7.74 -16.85
CA LYS A 401 -2.81 -6.65 -17.43
C LYS A 401 -1.41 -7.13 -17.82
N THR A 402 -0.78 -7.99 -17.02
CA THR A 402 0.52 -8.58 -17.37
C THR A 402 0.41 -9.52 -18.57
N ARG A 403 -0.67 -10.31 -18.68
CA ARG A 403 -0.87 -11.24 -19.80
C ARG A 403 -1.17 -10.57 -21.12
N ARG A 404 -1.90 -9.46 -21.13
CA ARG A 404 -2.20 -8.71 -22.36
C ARG A 404 -0.98 -7.99 -22.95
N GLY A 405 0.17 -8.07 -22.28
CA GLY A 405 1.33 -7.27 -22.61
C GLY A 405 1.07 -5.79 -22.33
N PRO A 406 2.12 -4.95 -22.38
CA PRO A 406 1.90 -3.52 -22.51
C PRO A 406 1.08 -3.30 -23.78
N VAL A 407 -0.13 -2.75 -23.65
CA VAL A 407 -0.91 -2.37 -24.83
C VAL A 407 -0.04 -1.37 -25.59
N SER A 408 0.48 -1.78 -26.74
CA SER A 408 1.32 -0.96 -27.62
C SER A 408 0.46 0.10 -28.35
N THR A 409 -0.48 0.73 -27.64
CA THR A 409 -1.38 1.74 -28.18
C THR A 409 -0.65 2.99 -28.65
N PHE A 410 0.61 3.18 -28.24
CA PHE A 410 1.49 4.22 -28.77
C PHE A 410 2.55 3.58 -29.64
N GLY A 411 2.21 3.40 -30.92
CA GLY A 411 2.97 2.61 -31.88
C GLY A 411 4.44 3.02 -32.03
N HIS A 412 4.81 4.30 -31.99
CA HIS A 412 6.15 4.74 -32.44
C HIS A 412 6.83 5.83 -31.57
N ALA A 413 6.30 6.22 -30.41
CA ALA A 413 6.79 7.39 -29.64
C ALA A 413 7.33 7.06 -28.22
N ASN A 414 7.72 5.80 -27.99
CA ASN A 414 8.08 5.32 -26.65
C ASN A 414 9.50 4.77 -26.63
N SER A 415 10.46 5.44 -27.28
CA SER A 415 11.86 5.06 -27.09
C SER A 415 12.31 5.46 -25.68
N ARG A 416 13.33 4.79 -25.16
CA ARG A 416 13.99 5.20 -23.92
C ARG A 416 14.55 6.62 -24.04
N ALA A 417 14.98 7.04 -25.24
CA ALA A 417 15.45 8.39 -25.52
C ALA A 417 14.34 9.42 -25.32
N ASP A 418 13.12 9.19 -25.82
CA ASP A 418 11.98 10.11 -25.64
C ASP A 418 11.66 10.32 -24.15
N PHE A 419 11.79 9.26 -23.34
CA PHE A 419 11.62 9.36 -21.89
C PHE A 419 12.75 10.15 -21.22
N GLU A 420 14.00 9.94 -21.63
CA GLU A 420 15.14 10.70 -21.12
C GLU A 420 15.05 12.18 -21.51
N ASP A 421 14.60 12.49 -22.72
CA ASP A 421 14.32 13.84 -23.22
C ASP A 421 13.20 14.52 -22.42
N LEU A 422 12.12 13.78 -22.13
CA LEU A 422 11.07 14.24 -21.22
C LEU A 422 11.62 14.59 -19.84
N LEU A 423 12.52 13.76 -19.30
CA LEU A 423 13.17 14.03 -18.01
C LEU A 423 14.20 15.16 -18.08
N ALA A 424 14.72 15.49 -19.25
CA ALA A 424 15.66 16.60 -19.46
C ALA A 424 14.92 17.94 -19.59
N ASN A 425 13.72 17.93 -20.17
CA ASN A 425 12.87 19.12 -20.28
C ASN A 425 12.21 19.47 -18.93
N PRO A 426 12.49 20.65 -18.33
CA PRO A 426 11.98 21.00 -16.99
C PRO A 426 10.45 21.11 -16.92
N VAL A 427 9.80 21.52 -18.02
CA VAL A 427 8.33 21.66 -18.07
C VAL A 427 7.67 20.29 -18.09
N GLU A 428 8.15 19.40 -18.96
CA GLU A 428 7.64 18.04 -19.06
C GLU A 428 7.98 17.20 -17.82
N LEU A 429 9.18 17.37 -17.24
CA LEU A 429 9.55 16.79 -15.96
C LEU A 429 8.60 17.22 -14.84
N SER A 430 8.19 18.49 -14.79
CA SER A 430 7.24 18.99 -13.78
C SER A 430 5.85 18.34 -13.92
N ARG A 431 5.38 18.15 -15.17
CA ARG A 431 4.14 17.43 -15.47
C ARG A 431 4.25 15.95 -15.10
N PHE A 432 5.32 15.28 -15.53
CA PHE A 432 5.59 13.88 -15.22
C PHE A 432 5.72 13.63 -13.72
N ARG A 433 6.36 14.55 -12.99
CA ARG A 433 6.45 14.53 -11.54
C ARG A 433 5.08 14.66 -10.89
N SER A 434 4.26 15.61 -11.32
CA SER A 434 2.88 15.78 -10.83
C SER A 434 2.07 14.50 -11.01
N PHE A 435 2.24 13.84 -12.16
CA PHE A 435 1.68 12.52 -12.42
C PHE A 435 2.25 11.46 -11.45
N ALA A 436 3.57 11.35 -11.30
CA ALA A 436 4.23 10.37 -10.44
C ALA A 436 3.80 10.51 -8.96
N ALA A 437 3.52 11.75 -8.50
CA ALA A 437 2.95 12.00 -7.18
C ALA A 437 1.53 11.42 -7.04
N THR A 438 0.67 11.56 -8.07
CA THR A 438 -0.64 10.89 -8.09
C THR A 438 -0.56 9.37 -8.21
N ASP A 439 0.52 8.88 -8.81
CA ASP A 439 0.83 7.45 -8.98
C ASP A 439 1.68 6.89 -7.83
N LEU A 440 1.82 7.66 -6.72
CA LEU A 440 2.54 7.28 -5.49
C LEU A 440 3.96 6.73 -5.73
N CYS A 441 4.66 7.27 -6.73
CA CYS A 441 6.02 6.88 -7.10
C CYS A 441 6.93 8.09 -7.38
N SER A 442 6.59 9.26 -6.80
CA SER A 442 7.35 10.50 -6.94
C SER A 442 8.80 10.35 -6.47
N GLU A 443 9.06 9.49 -5.49
CA GLU A 443 10.42 9.26 -4.96
C GLU A 443 11.43 8.87 -6.04
N ASN A 444 10.99 8.16 -7.09
CA ASN A 444 11.86 7.77 -8.20
C ASN A 444 12.29 8.98 -9.03
N VAL A 445 11.35 9.90 -9.31
CA VAL A 445 11.61 11.12 -10.08
C VAL A 445 12.51 12.07 -9.28
N VAL A 446 12.19 12.24 -7.99
CA VAL A 446 12.99 13.07 -7.07
C VAL A 446 14.42 12.52 -6.95
N PHE A 447 14.58 11.22 -6.78
CA PHE A 447 15.90 10.57 -6.70
C PHE A 447 16.76 10.86 -7.94
N CYS A 448 16.22 10.66 -9.14
CA CYS A 448 16.92 10.97 -10.39
C CYS A 448 17.30 12.46 -10.49
N ALA A 449 16.38 13.36 -10.14
CA ALA A 449 16.65 14.80 -10.12
C ALA A 449 17.79 15.14 -9.14
N TRP A 450 17.77 14.53 -7.95
CA TRP A 450 18.74 14.83 -6.90
C TRP A 450 20.15 14.32 -7.22
N ILE A 451 20.29 13.16 -7.87
CA ILE A 451 21.58 12.68 -8.37
C ILE A 451 22.18 13.65 -9.39
N ARG A 452 21.36 14.14 -10.33
CA ARG A 452 21.80 15.15 -11.32
C ARG A 452 22.23 16.44 -10.64
N HIS A 453 21.55 16.85 -9.57
CA HIS A 453 21.95 17.99 -8.75
C HIS A 453 23.30 17.76 -8.07
N ALA A 454 23.48 16.63 -7.37
CA ALA A 454 24.73 16.29 -6.69
C ALA A 454 25.93 16.23 -7.66
N GLY A 455 25.71 15.75 -8.89
CA GLY A 455 26.74 15.75 -9.94
C GLY A 455 27.24 17.14 -10.35
N ARG A 456 26.45 18.19 -10.15
CA ARG A 456 26.81 19.59 -10.47
C ARG A 456 27.54 20.32 -9.35
N ILE A 457 27.52 19.80 -8.11
CA ILE A 457 28.20 20.43 -6.97
C ILE A 457 29.71 20.36 -7.20
N SER A 458 30.39 21.50 -7.35
CA SER A 458 31.83 21.54 -7.64
C SER A 458 32.69 21.18 -6.42
N ASP A 459 32.27 21.59 -5.22
CA ASP A 459 33.00 21.29 -3.99
C ASP A 459 32.88 19.80 -3.60
N PRO A 460 33.99 19.04 -3.52
CA PRO A 460 33.96 17.63 -3.20
C PRO A 460 33.42 17.32 -1.80
N GLU A 461 33.56 18.23 -0.82
CA GLU A 461 33.07 18.01 0.53
C GLU A 461 31.56 18.20 0.61
N ALA A 462 31.02 19.31 0.07
CA ALA A 462 29.58 19.50 -0.08
C ALA A 462 28.94 18.38 -0.91
N ARG A 463 29.59 17.93 -1.99
CA ARG A 463 29.11 16.81 -2.79
C ARG A 463 29.07 15.51 -1.98
N ALA A 464 30.12 15.20 -1.21
CA ALA A 464 30.13 13.99 -0.38
C ALA A 464 29.04 14.02 0.70
N ALA A 465 28.78 15.19 1.32
CA ALA A 465 27.68 15.38 2.24
C ALA A 465 26.32 15.16 1.56
N GLU A 466 26.15 15.70 0.34
CA GLU A 466 24.91 15.53 -0.42
C GLU A 466 24.66 14.08 -0.85
N LEU A 467 25.69 13.39 -1.33
CA LEU A 467 25.61 11.96 -1.67
C LEU A 467 25.24 11.12 -0.44
N ARG A 468 25.69 11.52 0.76
CA ARG A 468 25.29 10.88 2.01
C ARG A 468 23.81 11.10 2.31
N THR A 469 23.32 12.33 2.14
CA THR A 469 21.89 12.66 2.27
C THR A 469 21.04 11.82 1.33
N ILE A 470 21.45 11.67 0.06
CA ILE A 470 20.76 10.83 -0.93
C ILE A 470 20.72 9.36 -0.46
N TYR A 471 21.83 8.83 0.05
CA TYR A 471 21.88 7.47 0.57
C TYR A 471 20.90 7.26 1.73
N ASP A 472 20.94 8.14 2.74
CA ASP A 472 20.12 8.02 3.95
C ASP A 472 18.62 8.21 3.63
N LEU A 473 18.28 9.00 2.60
CA LEU A 473 16.91 9.34 2.26
C LEU A 473 16.23 8.38 1.26
N PHE A 474 16.97 7.83 0.29
CA PHE A 474 16.41 6.99 -0.79
C PHE A 474 16.92 5.54 -0.79
N ILE A 475 18.09 5.25 -0.25
CA ILE A 475 18.76 3.96 -0.47
C ILE A 475 18.73 3.06 0.77
N HIS A 476 18.95 3.64 1.94
CA HIS A 476 19.00 2.91 3.20
C HIS A 476 17.71 2.08 3.42
N VAL A 477 17.83 0.92 4.09
CA VAL A 477 16.67 0.07 4.36
C VAL A 477 15.74 0.78 5.34
N GLY A 478 14.48 0.97 4.98
CA GLY A 478 13.56 1.79 5.76
C GLY A 478 13.81 3.28 5.60
N ALA A 479 14.56 3.70 4.58
CA ALA A 479 14.68 5.10 4.22
C ALA A 479 13.31 5.70 3.94
N ARG A 480 13.16 6.98 4.28
CA ARG A 480 11.86 7.67 4.21
C ARG A 480 11.29 7.70 2.79
N HIS A 481 12.15 7.77 1.79
CA HIS A 481 11.78 7.77 0.38
C HIS A 481 12.47 6.61 -0.34
N GLU A 482 12.54 5.44 0.34
CA GLU A 482 13.21 4.24 -0.17
C GLU A 482 12.78 3.90 -1.60
N VAL A 483 13.71 4.01 -2.54
CA VAL A 483 13.48 3.66 -3.94
C VAL A 483 13.56 2.15 -4.16
N ASN A 484 12.84 1.67 -5.17
CA ASN A 484 12.73 0.24 -5.47
C ASN A 484 13.90 -0.26 -6.34
N ILE A 485 15.06 -0.43 -5.72
CA ILE A 485 16.26 -1.02 -6.32
C ILE A 485 16.47 -2.49 -5.91
N SER A 486 17.26 -3.21 -6.69
CA SER A 486 17.65 -4.59 -6.45
C SER A 486 18.45 -4.75 -5.16
N PHE A 487 18.38 -5.94 -4.55
CA PHE A 487 19.15 -6.26 -3.34
C PHE A 487 20.66 -6.13 -3.59
N ARG A 488 21.13 -6.47 -4.80
CA ARG A 488 22.54 -6.36 -5.19
C ARG A 488 23.00 -4.91 -5.14
N THR A 489 22.32 -4.02 -5.86
CA THR A 489 22.66 -2.60 -5.94
C THR A 489 22.62 -1.93 -4.58
N ARG A 490 21.57 -2.24 -3.78
CA ARG A 490 21.48 -1.75 -2.41
C ARG A 490 22.62 -2.25 -1.52
N ARG A 491 23.01 -3.52 -1.63
CA ARG A 491 24.11 -4.09 -0.84
C ARG A 491 25.42 -3.40 -1.17
N VAL A 492 25.70 -3.15 -2.45
CA VAL A 492 26.89 -2.43 -2.90
C VAL A 492 26.91 -1.01 -2.32
N LEU A 493 25.81 -0.25 -2.48
CA LEU A 493 25.70 1.09 -1.90
C LEU A 493 25.85 1.08 -0.37
N THR A 494 25.25 0.10 0.31
CA THR A 494 25.35 -0.04 1.76
C THR A 494 26.80 -0.32 2.20
N ALA A 495 27.51 -1.21 1.50
CA ALA A 495 28.92 -1.46 1.76
C ALA A 495 29.77 -0.20 1.54
N THR A 496 29.48 0.56 0.49
CA THR A 496 30.20 1.81 0.18
C THR A 496 30.02 2.88 1.26
N PHE A 497 28.78 3.09 1.73
CA PHE A 497 28.44 4.16 2.68
C PHE A 497 28.59 3.77 4.16
N LEU A 498 28.37 2.50 4.53
CA LEU A 498 28.40 2.02 5.93
C LEU A 498 29.58 1.08 6.23
N GLY A 499 30.31 0.64 5.21
CA GLY A 499 31.25 -0.47 5.31
C GLY A 499 30.55 -1.83 5.20
N GLU A 500 31.28 -2.87 4.83
CA GLU A 500 30.76 -4.23 4.91
C GLU A 500 30.67 -4.67 6.37
N ARG A 501 29.63 -5.45 6.69
CA ARG A 501 29.50 -6.11 7.99
C ARG A 501 29.54 -7.62 7.79
N ASP A 502 30.24 -8.33 8.68
CA ASP A 502 30.19 -9.79 8.72
C ASP A 502 28.84 -10.29 9.28
N MET A 503 28.65 -11.63 9.30
CA MET A 503 27.43 -12.24 9.88
C MET A 503 27.23 -11.91 11.38
N HIS A 504 28.27 -11.46 12.07
CA HIS A 504 28.23 -11.07 13.49
C HIS A 504 28.02 -9.55 13.66
N GLY A 505 27.81 -8.81 12.57
CA GLY A 505 27.59 -7.36 12.60
C GLY A 505 28.87 -6.53 12.77
N ARG A 506 30.07 -7.12 12.74
CA ARG A 506 31.34 -6.40 12.82
C ARG A 506 31.69 -5.79 11.47
N ILE A 507 32.15 -4.55 11.48
CA ILE A 507 32.57 -3.83 10.26
C ILE A 507 33.88 -4.45 9.77
N THR A 508 33.85 -5.11 8.61
CA THR A 508 35.01 -5.78 8.01
C THR A 508 35.79 -4.86 7.08
N THR A 509 35.11 -3.91 6.44
CA THR A 509 35.73 -2.88 5.60
C THR A 509 35.36 -1.51 6.12
N ARG A 510 36.37 -0.63 6.27
CA ARG A 510 36.12 0.76 6.64
C ARG A 510 35.24 1.40 5.55
N PRO A 511 34.20 2.16 5.92
CA PRO A 511 33.42 2.93 4.95
C PRO A 511 34.37 3.81 4.14
N ALA A 512 34.08 3.98 2.85
CA ALA A 512 34.88 4.82 1.98
C ALA A 512 34.93 6.24 2.59
N ARG A 513 36.11 6.63 3.08
CA ARG A 513 36.29 7.80 3.95
C ARG A 513 35.81 9.11 3.29
N ARG A 514 35.74 9.14 1.96
CA ARG A 514 35.09 10.18 1.14
C ARG A 514 34.53 9.56 -0.14
N VAL A 515 33.21 9.38 -0.21
CA VAL A 515 32.52 9.10 -1.47
C VAL A 515 32.26 10.46 -2.13
N SER A 516 33.14 10.88 -3.03
CA SER A 516 33.04 12.17 -3.74
C SER A 516 32.57 12.03 -5.19
N ASN A 517 32.39 10.80 -5.68
CA ASN A 517 31.97 10.55 -7.03
C ASN A 517 30.48 10.20 -7.08
N ALA A 518 29.70 11.00 -7.82
CA ALA A 518 28.27 10.74 -8.05
C ALA A 518 28.04 9.41 -8.79
N ALA A 519 29.05 8.91 -9.53
CA ALA A 519 29.02 7.62 -10.21
C ALA A 519 28.75 6.43 -9.26
N VAL A 520 28.90 6.61 -7.94
CA VAL A 520 28.50 5.61 -6.95
C VAL A 520 27.04 5.18 -7.10
N PHE A 521 26.17 6.07 -7.61
CA PHE A 521 24.75 5.81 -7.79
C PHE A 521 24.35 5.40 -9.22
N ASP A 522 25.27 5.23 -10.16
CA ASP A 522 24.94 4.99 -11.58
C ASP A 522 24.07 3.73 -11.77
N GLU A 523 24.40 2.62 -11.10
CA GLU A 523 23.61 1.38 -11.17
C GLU A 523 22.20 1.57 -10.59
N ALA A 524 22.06 2.29 -9.46
CA ALA A 524 20.76 2.58 -8.87
C ALA A 524 19.95 3.56 -9.74
N HIS A 525 20.61 4.55 -10.32
CA HIS A 525 19.99 5.51 -11.23
C HIS A 525 19.44 4.81 -12.49
N ASP A 526 20.22 3.93 -13.12
CA ASP A 526 19.80 3.15 -14.28
C ASP A 526 18.63 2.20 -13.96
N GLU A 527 18.69 1.52 -12.80
CA GLU A 527 17.58 0.67 -12.35
C GLU A 527 16.28 1.48 -12.16
N ILE A 528 16.36 2.66 -11.55
CA ILE A 528 15.20 3.52 -11.32
C ILE A 528 14.69 4.16 -12.60
N LEU A 529 15.57 4.59 -13.50
CA LEU A 529 15.18 5.04 -14.84
C LEU A 529 14.45 3.94 -15.60
N THR A 530 15.00 2.73 -15.61
CA THR A 530 14.39 1.55 -16.24
C THR A 530 13.03 1.24 -15.60
N LEU A 531 12.93 1.30 -14.27
CA LEU A 531 11.67 1.08 -13.55
C LEU A 531 10.61 2.11 -13.94
N MET A 532 10.96 3.40 -13.98
CA MET A 532 10.04 4.45 -14.38
C MET A 532 9.63 4.31 -15.84
N TYR A 533 10.59 4.06 -16.73
CA TYR A 533 10.36 3.86 -18.16
C TYR A 533 9.43 2.67 -18.43
N GLN A 534 9.63 1.53 -17.76
CA GLN A 534 8.82 0.32 -17.99
C GLN A 534 7.43 0.40 -17.35
N HIS A 535 7.27 1.13 -16.26
CA HIS A 535 6.04 1.09 -15.47
C HIS A 535 5.31 2.43 -15.39
N THR A 536 5.99 3.51 -15.00
CA THR A 536 5.37 4.82 -14.76
C THR A 536 5.11 5.58 -16.07
N TYR A 537 6.07 5.57 -17.00
CA TYR A 537 6.00 6.33 -18.24
C TYR A 537 4.83 5.90 -19.16
N PRO A 538 4.54 4.61 -19.39
CA PRO A 538 3.39 4.22 -20.21
C PRO A 538 2.07 4.68 -19.60
N ARG A 539 1.95 4.63 -18.26
CA ARG A 539 0.76 5.14 -17.55
C ARG A 539 0.65 6.66 -17.64
N TYR A 540 1.78 7.37 -17.67
CA TYR A 540 1.82 8.81 -17.90
C TYR A 540 1.31 9.17 -19.30
N LEU A 541 1.71 8.42 -20.32
CA LEU A 541 1.23 8.65 -21.70
C LEU A 541 -0.26 8.36 -21.84
N GLU A 542 -0.75 7.26 -21.25
CA GLU A 542 -2.19 6.98 -21.16
C GLU A 542 -2.94 8.10 -20.42
N TRP A 543 -2.32 8.68 -19.40
CA TRP A 543 -2.88 9.81 -18.66
C TRP A 543 -2.94 11.07 -19.52
N LEU A 544 -1.85 11.40 -20.19
CA LEU A 544 -1.72 12.57 -21.05
C LEU A 544 -2.76 12.52 -22.17
N ALA A 545 -2.94 11.36 -22.81
CA ALA A 545 -3.94 11.16 -23.84
C ALA A 545 -5.39 11.30 -23.34
N LYS A 546 -5.65 10.95 -22.07
CA LYS A 546 -6.98 11.13 -21.46
C LYS A 546 -7.26 12.57 -21.04
N GLU A 547 -6.24 13.32 -20.62
CA GLU A 547 -6.43 14.72 -20.22
C GLU A 547 -6.56 15.68 -21.41
N GLY A 548 -6.21 15.23 -22.61
CA GLY A 548 -6.17 16.04 -23.82
C GLY A 548 -5.03 17.07 -23.79
N PRO A 549 -4.74 17.74 -24.93
CA PRO A 549 -3.82 18.87 -24.93
C PRO A 549 -4.40 19.99 -24.07
N ARG A 550 -3.88 20.15 -22.86
CA ARG A 550 -4.09 21.36 -22.08
C ARG A 550 -3.20 22.45 -22.65
N ASP A 551 -3.78 23.62 -22.87
CA ASP A 551 -2.96 24.79 -23.19
C ASP A 551 -1.98 25.06 -22.02
N SER A 552 -0.92 25.82 -22.29
CA SER A 552 0.08 26.22 -21.29
C SER A 552 -0.52 26.96 -20.08
N PHE A 553 -1.79 27.34 -20.14
CA PHE A 553 -2.56 27.99 -19.08
C PHE A 553 -3.47 27.04 -18.29
N GLY A 554 -3.44 25.73 -18.58
CA GLY A 554 -4.23 24.73 -17.89
C GLY A 554 -5.74 24.81 -18.17
N ARG A 555 -6.15 25.52 -19.22
CA ARG A 555 -7.52 25.46 -19.73
C ARG A 555 -7.64 24.27 -20.68
N HIS A 556 -8.71 23.51 -20.51
CA HIS A 556 -9.11 22.54 -21.52
C HIS A 556 -9.51 23.36 -22.76
N GLN A 557 -8.79 23.17 -23.87
CA GLN A 557 -9.36 23.52 -25.17
C GLN A 557 -10.55 22.59 -25.36
N VAL A 558 -11.75 23.16 -25.19
CA VAL A 558 -13.03 22.46 -25.38
C VAL A 558 -13.29 22.32 -26.87
#